data_AF-A0A2R6PTN5-F1
#
_entry.id   AF-A0A2R6PTN5-F1
#
_cell.length_a   1.000
_cell.length_b   1.000
_cell.length_c   1.000
_cell.angle_alpha   90.00
_cell.angle_beta   90.00
_cell.angle_gamma   90.00
#
_symmetry.space_group_name_H-M   'P 1'
#
loop_
_entity.id
_entity.type
_entity.pdbx_description
1 polymer ?
#
loop_
_entity_poly.entity_id
_entity_poly.type
_entity_poly.pdbx_seq_one_letter_code
_entity_poly.pdbx_strand_id
1 'polypeptide(L)'
;MDSVDRRAVTPRKSRWTHTFAKVLHMNRALTGVSSKSHDKVKQDRISQDSKSFEEEDGDEEKLRHRMVMEAFLAKLFASIATVKAAYAQMQFSQSPYDAGGIQAADQRVVLELKNLSQLKQCYRKNQLDESSPEKTQLVAELQEQKSLLKTYEMMGKKLDSQLKLRESEIMFLKEKLEETNRENKLIERRLNSSGLLSVPSHLHLSSLCPDHFISALSQTIKSVRQFIRWMMNEMELAGWDLYLAAEAIEPGVDYLDLNHRYFAFESFVFKEMFDGFNFPNFSLPNESLPEQQKQRHFFFDRFTELKPVKTREYLARKPKSMFAGFCSTKYFRLVHPKMESSLFGNFNQRNLLNAGEFPETNFFTSFSEMAKRVWLLHCLALSFEPQVSIFQVGKRSRFSEVYMESVSKEAFMLTKTEPSVAFTVVPGFKIGKTIVQCQVYLS
;
A
#
# COMPACT_ATOMS: atom_id res chain seq x y z
N MET A 1 -17.24 -40.96 -4.01
CA MET A 1 -18.12 -41.80 -4.84
C MET A 1 -17.83 -41.46 -6.29
N ASP A 2 -17.08 -42.36 -6.92
CA ASP A 2 -16.96 -42.76 -8.32
C ASP A 2 -17.08 -41.73 -9.46
N SER A 3 -15.99 -41.67 -10.24
CA SER A 3 -15.92 -41.23 -11.64
C SER A 3 -16.67 -42.17 -12.58
N VAL A 4 -17.12 -41.64 -13.74
CA VAL A 4 -17.40 -42.25 -15.08
C VAL A 4 -18.52 -41.40 -15.73
N ASP A 5 -18.60 -41.01 -17.01
CA ASP A 5 -17.75 -41.08 -18.20
C ASP A 5 -18.14 -39.89 -19.11
N ARG A 6 -17.18 -39.18 -19.73
CA ARG A 6 -17.48 -38.20 -20.79
C ARG A 6 -17.43 -38.89 -22.15
N ARG A 7 -18.59 -39.32 -22.68
CA ARG A 7 -18.72 -39.65 -24.11
C ARG A 7 -19.15 -38.43 -24.91
N ALA A 8 -18.29 -38.07 -25.86
CA ALA A 8 -18.53 -37.07 -26.88
C ALA A 8 -19.73 -37.48 -27.76
N VAL A 9 -20.74 -36.63 -27.81
CA VAL A 9 -21.77 -36.66 -28.85
C VAL A 9 -21.58 -35.40 -29.69
N THR A 10 -21.00 -35.58 -30.88
CA THR A 10 -20.88 -34.53 -31.90
C THR A 10 -22.29 -34.11 -32.37
N PRO A 11 -22.68 -32.82 -32.33
CA PRO A 11 -23.91 -32.39 -32.96
C PRO A 11 -23.70 -32.26 -34.47
N ARG A 12 -24.53 -32.97 -35.21
CA ARG A 12 -24.75 -32.86 -36.66
C ARG A 12 -24.90 -31.38 -37.03
N LYS A 13 -24.04 -30.86 -37.92
CA LYS A 13 -24.08 -29.48 -38.42
C LYS A 13 -25.45 -29.20 -39.07
N SER A 14 -26.32 -28.46 -38.38
CA SER A 14 -27.57 -27.96 -38.96
C SER A 14 -27.34 -26.58 -39.58
N ARG A 15 -27.76 -26.43 -40.83
CA ARG A 15 -27.65 -25.30 -41.80
C ARG A 15 -28.12 -23.90 -41.34
N TRP A 16 -28.28 -23.62 -40.05
CA TRP A 16 -28.89 -22.39 -39.55
C TRP A 16 -27.89 -21.42 -38.90
N THR A 17 -26.60 -21.73 -38.84
CA THR A 17 -25.59 -20.86 -38.20
C THR A 17 -25.25 -19.60 -39.01
N HIS A 18 -25.51 -19.56 -40.32
CA HIS A 18 -25.14 -18.41 -41.16
C HIS A 18 -26.15 -17.24 -41.08
N THR A 19 -27.40 -17.50 -40.73
CA THR A 19 -28.45 -16.45 -40.66
C THR A 19 -28.37 -15.65 -39.36
N PHE A 20 -28.02 -16.32 -38.24
CA PHE A 20 -27.82 -15.64 -36.94
C PHE A 20 -26.57 -14.75 -36.91
N ALA A 21 -25.53 -15.09 -37.68
CA ALA A 21 -24.31 -14.30 -37.71
C ALA A 21 -24.51 -12.91 -38.37
N LYS A 22 -25.38 -12.79 -39.38
CA LYS A 22 -25.59 -11.50 -40.08
C LYS A 22 -26.26 -10.44 -39.22
N VAL A 23 -27.24 -10.83 -38.39
CA VAL A 23 -27.92 -9.92 -37.46
C VAL A 23 -26.96 -9.45 -36.35
N LEU A 24 -26.03 -10.31 -35.92
CA LEU A 24 -25.01 -9.96 -34.94
C LEU A 24 -23.85 -9.13 -35.53
N HIS A 25 -23.51 -9.31 -36.80
CA HIS A 25 -22.42 -8.55 -37.44
C HIS A 25 -22.77 -7.07 -37.68
N MET A 26 -24.05 -6.74 -37.89
CA MET A 26 -24.47 -5.34 -38.06
C MET A 26 -24.33 -4.53 -36.76
N ASN A 27 -24.46 -5.19 -35.60
CA ASN A 27 -24.26 -4.57 -34.28
C ASN A 27 -22.80 -4.31 -33.92
N ARG A 28 -21.83 -4.89 -34.65
CA ARG A 28 -20.39 -4.63 -34.44
C ARG A 28 -19.87 -3.42 -35.24
N ALA A 29 -20.59 -3.02 -36.29
CA ALA A 29 -20.19 -1.92 -37.17
C ALA A 29 -20.50 -0.52 -36.60
N LEU A 30 -21.33 -0.42 -35.55
CA LEU A 30 -21.72 0.85 -34.90
C LEU A 30 -20.86 1.20 -33.67
N THR A 31 -19.98 0.30 -33.22
CA THR A 31 -18.99 0.57 -32.17
C THR A 31 -17.64 0.81 -32.82
N GLY A 32 -17.34 2.07 -33.15
CA GLY A 32 -16.03 2.48 -33.61
C GLY A 32 -14.99 2.37 -32.50
N VAL A 33 -14.10 1.37 -32.59
CA VAL A 33 -12.72 1.47 -32.08
C VAL A 33 -11.80 0.88 -33.15
N SER A 34 -10.97 1.74 -33.70
CA SER A 34 -9.95 1.48 -34.71
C SER A 34 -8.88 0.51 -34.21
N SER A 35 -8.55 -0.51 -35.01
CA SER A 35 -7.17 -1.00 -35.11
C SER A 35 -6.89 -1.48 -36.53
N LYS A 36 -5.89 -0.86 -37.16
CA LYS A 36 -5.40 -1.16 -38.50
C LYS A 36 -4.69 -2.52 -38.51
N SER A 37 -4.96 -3.35 -39.50
CA SER A 37 -3.91 -4.10 -40.20
C SER A 37 -4.35 -4.44 -41.62
N HIS A 38 -3.42 -4.23 -42.55
CA HIS A 38 -3.51 -4.52 -43.98
C HIS A 38 -3.76 -6.01 -44.22
N ASP A 39 -4.63 -6.36 -45.19
CA ASP A 39 -4.15 -7.22 -46.27
C ASP A 39 -5.01 -7.19 -47.56
N LYS A 40 -4.32 -7.58 -48.63
CA LYS A 40 -4.56 -7.31 -50.06
C LYS A 40 -5.88 -7.82 -50.65
N VAL A 41 -6.49 -6.95 -51.45
CA VAL A 41 -7.53 -7.26 -52.45
C VAL A 41 -6.93 -8.12 -53.56
N LYS A 42 -7.48 -9.32 -53.77
CA LYS A 42 -7.40 -10.05 -55.04
C LYS A 42 -8.73 -9.91 -55.76
N GLN A 43 -8.63 -9.43 -56.98
CA GLN A 43 -9.72 -9.18 -57.91
C GLN A 43 -9.75 -10.36 -58.86
N ASP A 44 -10.80 -11.18 -58.79
CA ASP A 44 -11.14 -12.12 -59.86
C ASP A 44 -12.55 -11.81 -60.37
N ARG A 45 -12.56 -11.44 -61.65
CA ARG A 45 -13.73 -11.35 -62.52
C ARG A 45 -14.20 -12.78 -62.82
N ILE A 46 -15.51 -12.93 -63.08
CA ILE A 46 -16.13 -13.77 -64.14
C ILE A 46 -17.65 -13.64 -63.92
N SER A 47 -18.31 -12.76 -64.67
CA SER A 47 -19.04 -13.04 -65.93
C SER A 47 -20.51 -13.37 -65.65
N GLN A 48 -21.36 -12.38 -65.89
CA GLN A 48 -22.79 -12.57 -66.10
C GLN A 48 -22.96 -13.38 -67.38
N ASP A 49 -23.65 -14.51 -67.29
CA ASP A 49 -24.24 -15.18 -68.43
C ASP A 49 -25.74 -15.34 -68.15
N SER A 50 -26.53 -14.71 -69.02
CA SER A 50 -27.98 -14.64 -68.95
C SER A 50 -28.57 -15.90 -69.54
N LYS A 51 -29.39 -16.64 -68.79
CA LYS A 51 -30.33 -17.62 -69.37
C LYS A 51 -31.60 -17.78 -68.50
N SER A 52 -32.67 -17.23 -69.07
CA SER A 52 -34.06 -17.71 -69.07
C SER A 52 -34.71 -18.16 -67.76
N PHE A 53 -35.60 -17.29 -67.25
CA PHE A 53 -37.04 -17.54 -67.04
C PHE A 53 -37.45 -19.02 -66.92
N GLU A 54 -37.63 -19.47 -65.68
CA GLU A 54 -38.76 -20.28 -65.18
C GLU A 54 -38.53 -20.68 -63.69
N GLU A 55 -38.15 -19.74 -62.81
CA GLU A 55 -38.05 -19.99 -61.34
C GLU A 55 -38.38 -18.74 -60.47
N GLU A 56 -39.11 -17.73 -60.98
CA GLU A 56 -39.31 -16.47 -60.22
C GLU A 56 -40.31 -16.57 -59.05
N ASP A 57 -41.33 -17.43 -59.14
CA ASP A 57 -42.42 -17.49 -58.15
C ASP A 57 -41.98 -18.11 -56.80
N GLY A 58 -41.07 -19.10 -56.87
CA GLY A 58 -40.56 -19.79 -55.68
C GLY A 58 -39.54 -19.00 -54.87
N ASP A 59 -38.90 -17.99 -55.45
CA ASP A 59 -37.93 -17.15 -54.75
C ASP A 59 -38.59 -15.91 -54.11
N GLU A 60 -39.66 -15.38 -54.71
CA GLU A 60 -40.47 -14.31 -54.14
C GLU A 60 -41.22 -14.75 -52.86
N GLU A 61 -41.78 -15.96 -52.87
CA GLU A 61 -42.47 -16.54 -51.70
C GLU A 61 -41.48 -16.82 -50.53
N LYS A 62 -40.28 -17.31 -50.85
CA LYS A 62 -39.18 -17.47 -49.86
C LYS A 62 -38.70 -16.13 -49.31
N LEU A 63 -38.61 -15.10 -50.14
CA LEU A 63 -38.25 -13.73 -49.73
C LEU A 63 -39.31 -13.14 -48.79
N ARG A 64 -40.59 -13.26 -49.14
CA ARG A 64 -41.70 -12.85 -48.25
C ARG A 64 -41.68 -13.60 -46.93
N HIS A 65 -41.51 -14.92 -46.96
CA HIS A 65 -41.44 -15.71 -45.73
C HIS A 65 -40.26 -15.30 -44.84
N ARG A 66 -39.11 -14.96 -45.44
CA ARG A 66 -37.95 -14.43 -44.71
C ARG A 66 -38.27 -13.07 -44.05
N MET A 67 -38.85 -12.12 -44.79
CA MET A 67 -39.20 -10.80 -44.26
C MET A 67 -40.21 -10.90 -43.11
N VAL A 68 -41.21 -11.77 -43.23
CA VAL A 68 -42.18 -12.05 -42.17
C VAL A 68 -41.49 -12.64 -40.93
N MET A 69 -40.52 -13.54 -41.11
CA MET A 69 -39.75 -14.10 -40.01
C MET A 69 -38.86 -13.05 -39.32
N GLU A 70 -38.23 -12.16 -40.10
CA GLU A 70 -37.41 -11.06 -39.57
C GLU A 70 -38.26 -10.07 -38.77
N ALA A 71 -39.45 -9.70 -39.25
CA ALA A 71 -40.40 -8.88 -38.51
C ALA A 71 -40.87 -9.54 -37.20
N PHE A 72 -41.14 -10.84 -37.22
CA PHE A 72 -41.48 -11.61 -36.03
C PHE A 72 -40.33 -11.64 -35.01
N LEU A 73 -39.09 -11.87 -35.45
CA LEU A 73 -37.91 -11.84 -34.59
C LEU A 73 -37.69 -10.46 -33.99
N ALA A 74 -37.87 -9.39 -34.76
CA ALA A 74 -37.77 -8.02 -34.26
C ALA A 74 -38.80 -7.76 -33.15
N LYS A 75 -40.06 -8.20 -33.32
CA LYS A 75 -41.09 -8.13 -32.26
C LYS A 75 -40.68 -8.87 -30.99
N LEU A 76 -40.11 -10.07 -31.14
CA LEU A 76 -39.63 -10.86 -30.02
C LEU A 76 -38.53 -10.13 -29.24
N PHE A 77 -37.52 -9.60 -29.94
CA PHE A 77 -36.44 -8.84 -29.32
C PHE A 77 -36.93 -7.55 -28.66
N ALA A 78 -37.86 -6.83 -29.30
CA ALA A 78 -38.50 -5.65 -28.73
C ALA A 78 -39.21 -5.94 -27.41
N SER A 79 -39.99 -7.02 -27.33
CA SER A 79 -40.66 -7.44 -26.09
C SER A 79 -39.66 -7.87 -25.01
N ILE A 80 -38.63 -8.65 -25.35
CA ILE A 80 -37.58 -9.05 -24.40
C ILE A 80 -36.83 -7.82 -23.86
N ALA A 81 -36.45 -6.88 -24.73
CA ALA A 81 -35.79 -5.65 -24.33
C ALA A 81 -36.69 -4.79 -23.43
N THR A 82 -37.99 -4.76 -23.70
CA THR A 82 -38.97 -4.06 -22.87
C THR A 82 -39.07 -4.69 -21.48
N VAL A 83 -39.09 -6.03 -21.39
CA VAL A 83 -39.05 -6.76 -20.10
C VAL A 83 -37.78 -6.43 -19.34
N LYS A 84 -36.62 -6.41 -20.01
CA LYS A 84 -35.33 -6.06 -19.40
C LYS A 84 -35.33 -4.62 -18.85
N ALA A 85 -35.89 -3.67 -19.60
CA ALA A 85 -36.02 -2.28 -19.17
C ALA A 85 -36.97 -2.14 -17.97
N ALA A 86 -38.10 -2.86 -17.96
CA ALA A 86 -39.04 -2.89 -16.84
C ALA A 86 -38.40 -3.51 -15.59
N TYR A 87 -37.63 -4.58 -15.75
CA TYR A 87 -36.89 -5.20 -14.63
C TYR A 87 -35.82 -4.25 -14.06
N ALA A 88 -35.07 -3.54 -14.91
CA ALA A 88 -34.14 -2.52 -14.46
C ALA A 88 -34.84 -1.37 -13.70
N GLN A 89 -36.03 -0.95 -14.16
CA GLN A 89 -36.85 0.04 -13.46
C GLN A 89 -37.30 -0.47 -12.09
N MET A 90 -37.76 -1.73 -12.00
CA MET A 90 -38.14 -2.35 -10.73
C MET A 90 -36.97 -2.38 -9.74
N GLN A 91 -35.77 -2.78 -10.19
CA GLN A 91 -34.57 -2.79 -9.34
C GLN A 91 -34.19 -1.39 -8.85
N PHE A 92 -34.39 -0.36 -9.68
CA PHE A 92 -34.12 1.02 -9.28
C PHE A 92 -35.13 1.51 -8.23
N SER A 93 -36.42 1.24 -8.43
CA SER A 93 -37.50 1.61 -7.50
C SER A 93 -37.50 0.82 -6.19
N GLN A 94 -36.61 -0.16 -6.00
CA GLN A 94 -36.45 -0.84 -4.71
C GLN A 94 -35.60 -0.05 -3.71
N SER A 95 -34.73 0.85 -4.18
CA SER A 95 -33.82 1.61 -3.32
C SER A 95 -33.44 2.96 -3.95
N PRO A 96 -34.06 4.07 -3.51
CA PRO A 96 -35.06 4.17 -2.44
C PRO A 96 -36.39 3.50 -2.82
N TYR A 97 -37.14 3.01 -1.82
CA TYR A 97 -38.39 2.30 -2.04
C TYR A 97 -39.47 3.20 -2.66
N ASP A 98 -39.89 2.85 -3.87
CA ASP A 98 -40.91 3.53 -4.67
C ASP A 98 -41.97 2.51 -5.11
N ALA A 99 -43.06 2.44 -4.36
CA ALA A 99 -44.15 1.50 -4.62
C ALA A 99 -44.80 1.71 -6.00
N GLY A 100 -44.91 2.97 -6.46
CA GLY A 100 -45.51 3.30 -7.75
C GLY A 100 -44.66 2.82 -8.91
N GLY A 101 -43.34 3.04 -8.84
CA GLY A 101 -42.40 2.55 -9.84
C GLY A 101 -42.31 1.03 -9.90
N ILE A 102 -42.36 0.35 -8.74
CA ILE A 102 -42.43 -1.13 -8.67
C ILE A 102 -43.70 -1.62 -9.35
N GLN A 103 -44.86 -1.06 -9.01
CA GLN A 103 -46.14 -1.48 -9.59
C GLN A 103 -46.20 -1.25 -11.10
N ALA A 104 -45.73 -0.09 -11.57
CA ALA A 104 -45.69 0.23 -13.00
C ALA A 104 -44.75 -0.71 -13.78
N ALA A 105 -43.60 -1.06 -13.19
CA ALA A 105 -42.66 -2.01 -13.77
C ALA A 105 -43.25 -3.43 -13.82
N ASP A 106 -43.89 -3.88 -12.74
CA ASP A 106 -44.56 -5.18 -12.66
C ASP A 106 -45.67 -5.32 -13.72
N GLN A 107 -46.57 -4.33 -13.79
CA GLN A 107 -47.61 -4.29 -14.82
C GLN A 107 -47.03 -4.38 -16.23
N ARG A 108 -45.90 -3.70 -16.48
CA ARG A 108 -45.23 -3.76 -17.79
C ARG A 108 -44.65 -5.14 -18.08
N VAL A 109 -44.04 -5.79 -17.09
CA VAL A 109 -43.54 -7.17 -17.24
C VAL A 109 -44.69 -8.13 -17.55
N VAL A 110 -45.80 -8.05 -16.80
CA VAL A 110 -46.97 -8.90 -17.01
C VAL A 110 -47.56 -8.70 -18.42
N LEU A 111 -47.65 -7.45 -18.89
CA LEU A 111 -48.14 -7.13 -20.24
C LEU A 111 -47.24 -7.73 -21.33
N GLU A 112 -45.93 -7.57 -21.21
CA GLU A 112 -44.99 -8.10 -22.21
C GLU A 112 -44.90 -9.63 -22.15
N LEU A 113 -45.04 -10.26 -20.98
CA LEU A 113 -45.13 -11.72 -20.88
C LEU A 113 -46.39 -12.27 -21.58
N LYS A 114 -47.52 -11.56 -21.47
CA LYS A 114 -48.73 -11.89 -22.25
C LYS A 114 -48.47 -11.74 -23.74
N ASN A 115 -47.82 -10.67 -24.17
CA ASN A 115 -47.44 -10.47 -25.58
C ASN A 115 -46.50 -11.59 -26.09
N LEU A 116 -45.46 -11.94 -25.34
CA LEU A 116 -44.56 -13.06 -25.65
C LEU A 116 -45.31 -14.39 -25.76
N SER A 117 -46.34 -14.60 -24.92
CA SER A 117 -47.18 -15.79 -24.99
C SER A 117 -48.01 -15.85 -26.28
N GLN A 118 -48.50 -14.70 -26.77
CA GLN A 118 -49.21 -14.58 -28.03
C GLN A 118 -48.26 -14.82 -29.21
N LEU A 119 -47.08 -14.19 -29.22
CA LEU A 119 -46.05 -14.41 -30.24
C LEU A 119 -45.66 -15.90 -30.34
N LYS A 120 -45.48 -16.58 -29.20
CA LYS A 120 -45.25 -18.03 -29.14
C LYS A 120 -46.40 -18.83 -29.78
N GLN A 121 -47.65 -18.44 -29.54
CA GLN A 121 -48.82 -19.11 -30.10
C GLN A 121 -48.93 -18.89 -31.61
N CYS A 122 -48.67 -17.67 -32.11
CA CYS A 122 -48.65 -17.35 -33.54
C CYS A 122 -47.60 -18.18 -34.28
N TYR A 123 -46.39 -18.30 -33.71
CA TYR A 123 -45.33 -19.15 -34.26
C TYR A 123 -45.75 -20.63 -34.33
N ARG A 124 -46.35 -21.16 -33.26
CA ARG A 124 -46.81 -22.57 -33.22
C ARG A 124 -47.93 -22.88 -34.22
N LYS A 125 -48.80 -21.92 -34.50
CA LYS A 125 -49.93 -22.08 -35.43
C LYS A 125 -49.57 -21.75 -36.88
N ASN A 126 -48.31 -21.38 -37.17
CA ASN A 126 -47.86 -20.84 -38.46
C ASN A 126 -48.69 -19.62 -38.93
N GLN A 127 -49.24 -18.84 -37.99
CA GLN A 127 -50.04 -17.64 -38.27
C GLN A 127 -49.16 -16.40 -38.11
N LEU A 128 -48.23 -16.21 -39.04
CA LEU A 128 -47.31 -15.06 -39.05
C LEU A 128 -47.74 -13.97 -40.04
N ASP A 129 -48.99 -14.01 -40.50
CA ASP A 129 -49.43 -13.17 -41.62
C ASP A 129 -49.42 -11.68 -41.23
N GLU A 130 -48.48 -10.94 -41.80
CA GLU A 130 -48.33 -9.51 -41.59
C GLU A 130 -48.45 -8.79 -42.92
N SER A 131 -49.41 -7.86 -42.98
CA SER A 131 -49.72 -7.10 -44.19
C SER A 131 -48.57 -6.19 -44.65
N SER A 132 -47.60 -5.88 -43.76
CA SER A 132 -46.44 -5.02 -44.05
C SER A 132 -45.24 -5.38 -43.13
N PRO A 133 -44.47 -6.44 -43.44
CA PRO A 133 -43.40 -6.94 -42.58
C PRO A 133 -42.26 -5.92 -42.38
N GLU A 134 -41.88 -5.16 -43.41
CA GLU A 134 -40.81 -4.15 -43.32
C GLU A 134 -41.14 -3.03 -42.32
N LYS A 135 -42.38 -2.53 -42.36
CA LYS A 135 -42.84 -1.48 -41.43
C LYS A 135 -42.89 -2.01 -40.01
N THR A 136 -43.37 -3.23 -39.81
CA THR A 136 -43.39 -3.85 -38.49
C THR A 136 -42.00 -4.06 -37.93
N GLN A 137 -41.06 -4.54 -38.75
CA GLN A 137 -39.67 -4.74 -38.35
C GLN A 137 -39.06 -3.43 -37.86
N LEU A 138 -39.16 -2.35 -38.63
CA LEU A 138 -38.64 -1.03 -38.25
C LEU A 138 -39.24 -0.52 -36.94
N VAL A 139 -40.55 -0.67 -36.73
CA VAL A 139 -41.22 -0.25 -35.49
C VAL A 139 -40.74 -1.07 -34.29
N ALA A 140 -40.56 -2.38 -34.46
CA ALA A 140 -40.08 -3.26 -33.41
C ALA A 140 -38.61 -2.97 -33.07
N GLU A 141 -37.75 -2.76 -34.06
CA GLU A 141 -36.34 -2.37 -33.84
C GLU A 141 -36.24 -1.02 -33.12
N LEU A 142 -37.07 -0.04 -33.48
CA LEU A 142 -37.14 1.25 -32.75
C LEU A 142 -37.60 1.06 -31.30
N GLN A 143 -38.57 0.18 -31.05
CA GLN A 143 -38.99 -0.14 -29.68
C GLN A 143 -37.90 -0.85 -28.88
N GLU A 144 -37.15 -1.76 -29.50
CA GLU A 144 -36.00 -2.42 -28.89
C GLU A 144 -34.94 -1.40 -28.48
N GLN A 145 -34.51 -0.54 -29.41
CA GLN A 145 -33.52 0.50 -29.15
C GLN A 145 -33.97 1.45 -28.04
N LYS A 146 -35.25 1.87 -28.04
CA LYS A 146 -35.82 2.71 -26.97
C LYS A 146 -35.78 2.01 -25.60
N SER A 147 -36.05 0.71 -25.57
CA SER A 147 -36.02 -0.08 -24.33
C SER A 147 -34.58 -0.28 -23.81
N LEU A 148 -33.62 -0.47 -24.72
CA LEU A 148 -32.19 -0.52 -24.39
C LEU A 148 -31.70 0.81 -23.82
N LEU A 149 -32.04 1.94 -24.45
CA LEU A 149 -31.72 3.28 -23.94
C LEU A 149 -32.27 3.48 -22.53
N LYS A 150 -33.54 3.12 -22.30
CA LYS A 150 -34.15 3.19 -20.96
C LYS A 150 -33.39 2.34 -19.95
N THR A 151 -32.93 1.14 -20.34
CA THR A 151 -32.14 0.28 -19.46
C THR A 151 -30.82 0.93 -19.04
N TYR A 152 -30.09 1.51 -20.02
CA TYR A 152 -28.84 2.22 -19.74
C TYR A 152 -29.06 3.47 -18.89
N GLU A 153 -30.14 4.22 -19.14
CA GLU A 153 -30.51 5.38 -18.34
C GLU A 153 -30.73 5.00 -16.87
N MET A 154 -31.50 3.94 -16.59
CA MET A 154 -31.75 3.48 -15.22
C MET A 154 -30.46 2.98 -14.54
N MET A 155 -29.60 2.28 -15.27
CA MET A 155 -28.29 1.83 -14.76
C MET A 155 -27.36 3.01 -14.45
N GLY A 156 -27.35 4.03 -15.32
CA GLY A 156 -26.60 5.26 -15.10
C GLY A 156 -27.05 5.99 -13.83
N LYS A 157 -28.36 6.16 -13.63
CA LYS A 157 -28.92 6.76 -12.41
C LYS A 157 -28.54 5.99 -11.14
N LYS A 158 -28.50 4.65 -11.21
CA LYS A 158 -28.07 3.79 -10.09
C LYS A 158 -26.58 3.95 -9.77
N LEU A 159 -25.73 4.02 -10.78
CA LEU A 159 -24.29 4.22 -10.57
C LEU A 159 -24.00 5.61 -10.00
N ASP A 160 -24.70 6.65 -10.48
CA ASP A 160 -24.59 8.02 -9.98
C ASP A 160 -24.98 8.12 -8.49
N SER A 161 -26.06 7.46 -8.06
CA SER A 161 -26.46 7.45 -6.65
C SER A 161 -25.46 6.68 -5.76
N GLN A 162 -24.89 5.59 -6.26
CA GLN A 162 -23.82 4.86 -5.55
C GLN A 162 -22.54 5.69 -5.44
N LEU A 163 -22.18 6.42 -6.49
CA LEU A 163 -21.02 7.29 -6.50
C LEU A 163 -21.17 8.39 -5.44
N LYS A 164 -22.31 9.09 -5.41
CA LYS A 164 -22.62 10.12 -4.40
C LYS A 164 -22.58 9.58 -2.97
N LEU A 165 -23.06 8.36 -2.74
CA LEU A 165 -22.98 7.70 -1.43
C LEU A 165 -21.52 7.40 -1.02
N ARG A 166 -20.69 6.95 -1.95
CA ARG A 166 -19.26 6.71 -1.67
C ARG A 166 -18.50 8.02 -1.47
N GLU A 167 -18.85 9.07 -2.19
CA GLU A 167 -18.28 10.41 -1.97
C GLU A 167 -18.60 10.95 -0.58
N SER A 168 -19.83 10.81 -0.10
CA SER A 168 -20.19 11.21 1.27
C SER A 168 -19.48 10.38 2.33
N GLU A 169 -19.32 9.07 2.11
CA GLU A 169 -18.54 8.18 2.98
C GLU A 169 -17.05 8.60 3.00
N ILE A 170 -16.45 8.93 1.86
CA ILE A 170 -15.07 9.43 1.78
C ILE A 170 -14.93 10.75 2.53
N MET A 171 -15.87 11.69 2.38
CA MET A 171 -15.85 12.96 3.12
C MET A 171 -15.91 12.72 4.63
N PHE A 172 -16.83 11.86 5.08
CA PHE A 172 -16.98 11.49 6.48
C PHE A 172 -15.70 10.85 7.05
N LEU A 173 -15.09 9.91 6.32
CA LEU A 173 -13.85 9.26 6.74
C LEU A 173 -12.67 10.23 6.78
N LYS A 174 -12.59 11.18 5.83
CA LYS A 174 -11.58 12.24 5.84
C LYS A 174 -11.75 13.15 7.07
N GLU A 175 -12.97 13.55 7.39
CA GLU A 175 -13.24 14.36 8.58
C GLU A 175 -12.83 13.63 9.86
N LYS A 176 -13.18 12.34 9.98
CA LYS A 176 -12.77 11.50 11.12
C LYS A 176 -11.25 11.32 11.21
N LEU A 177 -10.57 11.20 10.06
CA LEU A 177 -9.11 11.17 10.01
C LEU A 177 -8.51 12.50 10.48
N GLU A 178 -9.07 13.63 10.06
CA GLU A 178 -8.61 14.94 10.52
C GLU A 178 -8.85 15.15 12.02
N GLU A 179 -10.01 14.73 12.54
CA GLU A 179 -10.33 14.78 13.96
C GLU A 179 -9.34 13.95 14.78
N THR A 180 -9.16 12.68 14.44
CA THR A 180 -8.18 11.80 15.11
C THR A 180 -6.74 12.33 14.98
N ASN A 181 -6.38 12.97 13.86
CA ASN A 181 -5.09 13.61 13.70
C ASN A 181 -4.96 14.88 14.56
N ARG A 182 -6.03 15.67 14.74
CA ARG A 182 -6.06 16.81 15.69
C ARG A 182 -5.88 16.30 17.12
N GLU A 183 -6.57 15.23 17.50
CA GLU A 183 -6.41 14.58 18.80
C GLU A 183 -4.99 14.05 19.01
N ASN A 184 -4.43 13.34 18.03
CA ASN A 184 -3.05 12.87 18.06
C ASN A 184 -2.08 14.05 18.20
N LYS A 185 -2.26 15.14 17.46
CA LYS A 185 -1.45 16.37 17.63
C LYS A 185 -1.61 16.97 19.02
N LEU A 186 -2.79 16.92 19.63
CA LEU A 186 -3.00 17.39 21.00
C LEU A 186 -2.32 16.48 22.01
N ILE A 187 -2.41 15.17 21.83
CA ILE A 187 -1.70 14.18 22.66
C ILE A 187 -0.20 14.33 22.49
N GLU A 188 0.30 14.46 21.27
CA GLU A 188 1.70 14.78 20.98
C GLU A 188 2.11 16.08 21.62
N ARG A 189 1.32 17.16 21.51
CA ARG A 189 1.62 18.42 22.20
C ARG A 189 1.61 18.24 23.71
N ARG A 190 0.72 17.44 24.29
CA ARG A 190 0.73 17.13 25.73
C ARG A 190 1.96 16.31 26.12
N LEU A 191 2.35 15.33 25.31
CA LEU A 191 3.56 14.52 25.50
C LEU A 191 4.84 15.33 25.29
N ASN A 192 4.83 16.29 24.36
CA ASN A 192 5.95 17.15 23.98
C ASN A 192 6.03 18.42 24.85
N SER A 193 4.93 18.90 25.43
CA SER A 193 4.92 19.93 26.49
C SER A 193 5.28 19.33 27.84
N SER A 194 4.87 18.08 28.10
CA SER A 194 5.51 17.20 29.11
C SER A 194 6.93 16.78 28.70
N GLY A 195 7.32 17.09 27.46
CA GLY A 195 8.52 16.62 26.75
C GLY A 195 9.42 17.74 26.27
N LEU A 196 9.33 18.93 26.88
CA LEU A 196 10.41 19.92 26.91
C LEU A 196 11.52 19.32 27.78
N LEU A 197 12.13 18.23 27.28
CA LEU A 197 12.99 17.32 28.03
C LEU A 197 12.25 16.88 29.32
N SER A 198 11.54 15.76 29.31
CA SER A 198 10.97 15.10 30.53
C SER A 198 12.03 14.62 31.52
N VAL A 199 13.25 15.10 31.36
CA VAL A 199 14.27 15.17 32.38
C VAL A 199 14.18 16.59 32.91
N PRO A 200 13.72 16.84 34.15
CA PRO A 200 13.56 18.17 34.72
C PRO A 200 14.71 19.10 34.30
N SER A 201 14.38 20.33 33.90
CA SER A 201 15.37 21.38 33.56
C SER A 201 16.40 21.57 34.67
N HIS A 202 16.00 21.22 35.90
CA HIS A 202 16.80 21.19 37.11
C HIS A 202 16.90 19.77 37.68
N LEU A 203 17.45 18.83 36.90
CA LEU A 203 17.93 17.60 37.53
C LEU A 203 19.04 17.96 38.51
N HIS A 204 18.93 17.47 39.73
CA HIS A 204 20.06 17.41 40.64
C HIS A 204 20.69 16.02 40.54
N LEU A 205 22.01 15.94 40.58
CA LEU A 205 22.74 14.67 40.52
C LEU A 205 22.26 13.67 41.60
N SER A 206 21.85 14.19 42.76
CA SER A 206 21.32 13.41 43.89
C SER A 206 19.91 12.87 43.67
N SER A 207 19.16 13.36 42.70
CA SER A 207 17.77 12.96 42.41
C SER A 207 17.64 12.05 41.19
N LEU A 208 18.74 11.49 40.67
CA LEU A 208 18.72 10.59 39.53
C LEU A 208 18.00 9.26 39.91
N CYS A 209 16.83 9.02 39.32
CA CYS A 209 16.12 7.75 39.39
C CYS A 209 16.12 7.04 38.02
N PRO A 210 15.87 5.72 37.98
CA PRO A 210 15.81 4.94 36.75
C PRO A 210 14.86 5.52 35.67
N ASP A 211 13.75 6.13 36.07
CA ASP A 211 12.77 6.71 35.14
C ASP A 211 13.37 7.83 34.28
N HIS A 212 14.29 8.63 34.83
CA HIS A 212 15.00 9.65 34.07
C HIS A 212 15.84 9.03 32.94
N PHE A 213 16.51 7.91 33.23
CA PHE A 213 17.30 7.19 32.23
C PHE A 213 16.38 6.54 31.19
N ILE A 214 15.32 5.84 31.62
CA ILE A 214 14.35 5.19 30.71
C ILE A 214 13.69 6.23 29.78
N SER A 215 13.36 7.41 30.31
CA SER A 215 12.82 8.49 29.50
C SER A 215 13.84 9.05 28.51
N ALA A 216 15.10 9.24 28.91
CA ALA A 216 16.17 9.68 28.01
C ALA A 216 16.48 8.63 26.93
N LEU A 217 16.48 7.35 27.30
CA LEU A 217 16.65 6.22 26.40
C LEU A 217 15.52 6.17 25.37
N SER A 218 14.27 6.30 25.80
CA SER A 218 13.10 6.32 24.91
C SER A 218 13.20 7.44 23.85
N GLN A 219 13.65 8.63 24.25
CA GLN A 219 13.86 9.74 23.31
C GLN A 219 15.04 9.50 22.38
N THR A 220 16.10 8.86 22.88
CA THR A 220 17.26 8.49 22.07
C THR A 220 16.87 7.45 21.01
N ILE A 221 16.14 6.41 21.40
CA ILE A 221 15.64 5.38 20.47
C ILE A 221 14.76 6.02 19.39
N LYS A 222 13.85 6.93 19.75
CA LYS A 222 13.02 7.67 18.77
C LYS A 222 13.89 8.47 17.79
N SER A 223 14.90 9.19 18.28
CA SER A 223 15.80 9.99 17.44
C SER A 223 16.62 9.12 16.49
N VAL A 224 17.10 7.97 16.97
CA VAL A 224 17.84 6.99 16.16
C VAL A 224 16.94 6.41 15.06
N ARG A 225 15.72 5.97 15.40
CA ARG A 225 14.73 5.46 14.43
C ARG A 225 14.36 6.48 13.36
N GLN A 226 14.21 7.75 13.75
CA GLN A 226 13.92 8.84 12.80
C GLN A 226 15.07 9.04 11.81
N PHE A 227 16.32 9.02 12.31
CA PHE A 227 17.50 9.08 11.45
C PHE A 227 17.60 7.87 10.52
N ILE A 228 17.37 6.64 11.02
CA ILE A 228 17.39 5.42 10.19
C ILE A 228 16.39 5.50 9.04
N ARG A 229 15.15 5.89 9.30
CA ARG A 229 14.13 6.05 8.25
C ARG A 229 14.57 7.07 7.20
N TRP A 230 15.10 8.20 7.66
CA TRP A 230 15.56 9.25 6.77
C TRP A 230 16.77 8.79 5.93
N MET A 231 17.75 8.14 6.56
CA MET A 231 18.90 7.53 5.89
C MET A 231 18.49 6.50 4.83
N MET A 232 17.54 5.60 5.16
CA MET A 232 17.04 4.60 4.21
C MET A 232 16.35 5.23 3.01
N ASN A 233 15.56 6.29 3.22
CA ASN A 233 14.94 7.04 2.12
C ASN A 233 16.00 7.65 1.20
N GLU A 234 17.05 8.26 1.76
CA GLU A 234 18.16 8.80 0.95
C GLU A 234 18.90 7.69 0.18
N MET A 235 19.08 6.50 0.78
CA MET A 235 19.66 5.34 0.11
C MET A 235 18.79 4.87 -1.07
N GLU A 236 17.47 4.79 -0.87
CA GLU A 236 16.52 4.42 -1.92
C GLU A 236 16.52 5.44 -3.08
N LEU A 237 16.53 6.74 -2.77
CA LEU A 237 16.65 7.81 -3.76
C LEU A 237 17.96 7.75 -4.54
N ALA A 238 19.05 7.31 -3.90
CA ALA A 238 20.34 7.06 -4.53
C ALA A 238 20.40 5.73 -5.31
N GLY A 239 19.30 4.99 -5.41
CA GLY A 239 19.19 3.75 -6.17
C GLY A 239 19.78 2.52 -5.47
N TRP A 240 19.92 2.54 -4.15
CA TRP A 240 20.40 1.38 -3.40
C TRP A 240 19.32 0.30 -3.32
N ASP A 241 19.74 -0.94 -3.49
CA ASP A 241 18.90 -2.08 -3.15
C ASP A 241 18.93 -2.31 -1.63
N LEU A 242 17.85 -1.90 -0.96
CA LEU A 242 17.69 -2.08 0.49
C LEU A 242 17.69 -3.56 0.91
N TYR A 243 17.36 -4.50 0.00
CA TYR A 243 17.45 -5.93 0.27
C TYR A 243 18.90 -6.37 0.42
N LEU A 244 19.72 -6.08 -0.60
CA LEU A 244 21.14 -6.45 -0.58
C LEU A 244 21.89 -5.74 0.54
N ALA A 245 21.51 -4.50 0.86
CA ALA A 245 22.07 -3.79 2.00
C ALA A 245 21.70 -4.45 3.34
N ALA A 246 20.45 -4.88 3.54
CA ALA A 246 20.07 -5.62 4.75
C ALA A 246 20.80 -6.97 4.87
N GLU A 247 20.94 -7.71 3.77
CA GLU A 247 21.68 -8.98 3.73
C GLU A 247 23.18 -8.80 4.00
N ALA A 248 23.76 -7.68 3.56
CA ALA A 248 25.16 -7.34 3.87
C ALA A 248 25.36 -6.97 5.35
N ILE A 249 24.34 -6.41 6.01
CA ILE A 249 24.41 -6.05 7.43
C ILE A 249 24.26 -7.30 8.32
N GLU A 250 23.20 -8.08 8.11
CA GLU A 250 22.92 -9.31 8.88
C GLU A 250 22.84 -10.52 7.93
N PRO A 251 23.98 -11.17 7.60
CA PRO A 251 23.99 -12.26 6.65
C PRO A 251 23.32 -13.53 7.20
N GLY A 252 22.56 -14.20 6.33
CA GLY A 252 21.89 -15.47 6.60
C GLY A 252 20.77 -15.35 7.64
N VAL A 253 19.94 -14.31 7.52
CA VAL A 253 18.69 -14.15 8.28
C VAL A 253 17.49 -14.21 7.34
N ASP A 254 16.57 -15.13 7.61
CA ASP A 254 15.32 -15.25 6.87
C ASP A 254 14.27 -14.32 7.50
N TYR A 255 13.99 -13.21 6.82
CA TYR A 255 12.97 -12.26 7.27
C TYR A 255 11.56 -12.80 7.00
N LEU A 256 10.69 -12.75 8.01
CA LEU A 256 9.30 -13.20 7.91
C LEU A 256 8.46 -12.27 7.01
N ASP A 257 8.79 -10.98 6.99
CA ASP A 257 8.20 -9.95 6.13
C ASP A 257 9.34 -9.15 5.45
N LEU A 258 9.11 -8.71 4.21
CA LEU A 258 9.96 -7.75 3.51
C LEU A 258 10.20 -6.47 4.35
N ASN A 259 9.21 -6.03 5.13
CA ASN A 259 9.32 -4.86 5.99
C ASN A 259 10.29 -5.08 7.18
N HIS A 260 10.54 -6.32 7.58
CA HIS A 260 11.43 -6.64 8.71
C HIS A 260 12.90 -6.35 8.40
N ARG A 261 13.24 -6.13 7.12
CA ARG A 261 14.58 -5.66 6.71
C ARG A 261 14.97 -4.35 7.39
N TYR A 262 14.00 -3.51 7.75
CA TYR A 262 14.22 -2.30 8.56
C TYR A 262 15.01 -2.60 9.85
N PHE A 263 14.75 -3.74 10.50
CA PHE A 263 15.42 -4.11 11.74
C PHE A 263 16.91 -4.38 11.57
N ALA A 264 17.37 -4.76 10.36
CA ALA A 264 18.79 -4.88 10.06
C ALA A 264 19.50 -3.53 10.13
N PHE A 265 18.92 -2.50 9.48
CA PHE A 265 19.44 -1.14 9.54
C PHE A 265 19.37 -0.56 10.95
N GLU A 266 18.32 -0.89 11.69
CA GLU A 266 18.19 -0.52 13.09
C GLU A 266 19.30 -1.13 13.95
N SER A 267 19.52 -2.45 13.85
CA SER A 267 20.64 -3.16 14.48
C SER A 267 21.98 -2.51 14.17
N PHE A 268 22.26 -2.24 12.89
CA PHE A 268 23.50 -1.61 12.44
C PHE A 268 23.74 -0.25 13.10
N VAL A 269 22.77 0.66 13.02
CA VAL A 269 22.93 2.01 13.56
C VAL A 269 23.05 1.98 15.07
N PHE A 270 22.27 1.17 15.78
CA PHE A 270 22.42 1.03 17.23
C PHE A 270 23.79 0.46 17.60
N LYS A 271 24.25 -0.58 16.89
CA LYS A 271 25.57 -1.17 17.11
C LYS A 271 26.68 -0.13 16.93
N GLU A 272 26.69 0.60 15.82
CA GLU A 272 27.74 1.59 15.56
C GLU A 272 27.70 2.77 16.54
N MET A 273 26.51 3.31 16.82
CA MET A 273 26.36 4.47 17.70
C MET A 273 26.67 4.14 19.17
N PHE A 274 26.32 2.93 19.63
CA PHE A 274 26.53 2.51 21.02
C PHE A 274 27.82 1.69 21.23
N ASP A 275 28.60 1.42 20.19
CA ASP A 275 29.90 0.74 20.36
C ASP A 275 30.80 1.53 21.30
N GLY A 276 31.30 0.89 22.36
CA GLY A 276 32.09 1.52 23.42
C GLY A 276 31.29 2.19 24.53
N PHE A 277 29.96 2.06 24.59
CA PHE A 277 29.11 2.73 25.60
C PHE A 277 29.44 2.35 27.07
N ASN A 278 30.02 1.18 27.33
CA ASN A 278 30.47 0.83 28.69
C ASN A 278 31.75 1.56 29.12
N PHE A 279 32.46 2.21 28.19
CA PHE A 279 33.71 2.90 28.47
C PHE A 279 33.52 4.41 28.50
N PRO A 280 34.24 5.13 29.39
CA PRO A 280 34.29 6.59 29.36
C PRO A 280 34.58 7.09 27.95
N ASN A 281 33.76 8.05 27.49
CA ASN A 281 33.86 8.69 26.19
C ASN A 281 34.02 7.72 24.99
N PHE A 282 33.42 6.53 25.05
CA PHE A 282 33.45 5.55 23.96
C PHE A 282 34.86 5.10 23.54
N SER A 283 35.82 5.09 24.48
CA SER A 283 37.21 4.67 24.24
C SER A 283 37.98 5.51 23.21
N LEU A 284 37.64 6.79 23.07
CA LEU A 284 38.32 7.70 22.15
C LEU A 284 39.76 8.03 22.64
N PRO A 285 40.78 7.95 21.77
CA PRO A 285 42.16 8.25 22.15
C PRO A 285 42.33 9.78 22.29
N ASN A 286 42.43 10.27 23.54
CA ASN A 286 43.09 11.54 23.96
C ASN A 286 42.71 12.00 25.39
N GLU A 287 42.48 11.10 26.34
CA GLU A 287 41.78 11.50 27.57
C GLU A 287 42.53 11.28 28.88
N SER A 288 42.75 12.39 29.59
CA SER A 288 42.93 12.40 31.04
C SER A 288 41.55 12.35 31.72
N LEU A 289 41.16 11.17 32.18
CA LEU A 289 39.95 11.02 32.98
C LEU A 289 40.18 11.56 34.39
N PRO A 290 39.21 12.29 34.98
CA PRO A 290 39.24 12.58 36.40
C PRO A 290 39.30 11.29 37.23
N GLU A 291 39.79 11.39 38.47
CA GLU A 291 39.69 10.33 39.47
C GLU A 291 38.27 9.75 39.52
N GLN A 292 38.14 8.43 39.70
CA GLN A 292 36.85 7.71 39.64
C GLN A 292 35.74 8.38 40.48
N GLN A 293 36.09 8.96 41.63
CA GLN A 293 35.15 9.63 42.53
C GLN A 293 34.55 10.92 41.93
N LYS A 294 35.25 11.59 41.01
CA LYS A 294 34.80 12.83 40.36
C LYS A 294 34.17 12.60 38.99
N GLN A 295 34.28 11.39 38.43
CA GLN A 295 33.74 11.07 37.10
C GLN A 295 32.23 11.27 37.05
N ARG A 296 31.52 10.93 38.12
CA ARG A 296 30.06 11.09 38.22
C ARG A 296 29.62 12.54 37.99
N HIS A 297 30.21 13.48 38.73
CA HIS A 297 29.93 14.91 38.58
C HIS A 297 30.34 15.42 37.20
N PHE A 298 31.52 15.00 36.73
CA PHE A 298 32.06 15.41 35.44
C PHE A 298 31.16 15.06 34.25
N PHE A 299 30.60 13.85 34.21
CA PHE A 299 29.67 13.46 33.15
C PHE A 299 28.32 14.17 33.30
N PHE A 300 27.88 14.43 34.53
CA PHE A 300 26.65 15.18 34.78
C PHE A 300 26.77 16.64 34.32
N ASP A 301 27.89 17.29 34.58
CA ASP A 301 28.16 18.67 34.15
C ASP A 301 28.17 18.78 32.62
N ARG A 302 28.70 17.78 31.92
CA ARG A 302 28.63 17.72 30.45
C ARG A 302 27.20 17.52 29.94
N PHE A 303 26.43 16.68 30.63
CA PHE A 303 25.02 16.48 30.31
C PHE A 303 24.25 17.79 30.43
N THR A 304 24.42 18.52 31.54
CA THR A 304 23.74 19.79 31.77
C THR A 304 24.21 20.89 30.82
N GLU A 305 25.50 20.91 30.45
CA GLU A 305 26.06 21.86 29.48
C GLU A 305 25.49 21.67 28.07
N LEU A 306 25.47 20.43 27.55
CA LEU A 306 25.09 20.17 26.15
C LEU A 306 23.57 20.06 25.94
N LYS A 307 22.81 19.63 26.96
CA LYS A 307 21.37 19.41 26.87
C LYS A 307 20.59 20.61 26.29
N PRO A 308 20.74 21.85 26.81
CA PRO A 308 19.93 23.00 26.36
C PRO A 308 20.39 23.61 25.04
N VAL A 309 21.64 23.39 24.61
CA VAL A 309 22.23 24.05 23.45
C VAL A 309 21.90 23.30 22.16
N LYS A 310 21.57 23.98 21.06
CA LYS A 310 21.36 23.30 19.77
C LYS A 310 22.65 22.64 19.28
N THR A 311 22.55 21.47 18.65
CA THR A 311 23.73 20.67 18.29
C THR A 311 24.68 21.43 17.37
N ARG A 312 24.14 22.08 16.34
CA ARG A 312 24.90 22.88 15.37
C ARG A 312 25.65 24.04 16.05
N GLU A 313 24.98 24.78 16.92
CA GLU A 313 25.57 25.90 17.66
C GLU A 313 26.71 25.42 18.58
N TYR A 314 26.52 24.26 19.23
CA TYR A 314 27.53 23.67 20.10
C TYR A 314 28.79 23.24 19.31
N LEU A 315 28.62 22.56 18.18
CA LEU A 315 29.73 22.11 17.33
C LEU A 315 30.49 23.29 16.73
N ALA A 316 29.80 24.36 16.32
CA ALA A 316 30.44 25.58 15.83
C ALA A 316 31.24 26.29 16.93
N ARG A 317 30.72 26.33 18.17
CA ARG A 317 31.39 26.98 19.31
C ARG A 317 32.56 26.16 19.87
N LYS A 318 32.45 24.83 19.88
CA LYS A 318 33.43 23.90 20.48
C LYS A 318 33.78 22.75 19.53
N PRO A 319 34.45 23.02 18.40
CA PRO A 319 34.75 22.00 17.38
C PRO A 319 35.75 20.94 17.82
N LYS A 320 36.53 21.20 18.88
CA LYS A 320 37.47 20.26 19.50
C LYS A 320 36.96 19.62 20.79
N SER A 321 35.65 19.71 21.06
CA SER A 321 35.04 19.04 22.22
C SER A 321 35.02 17.52 22.05
N MET A 322 34.87 16.78 23.15
CA MET A 322 34.74 15.32 23.08
C MET A 322 33.45 14.88 22.37
N PHE A 323 32.39 15.69 22.48
CA PHE A 323 31.19 15.47 21.68
C PHE A 323 31.47 15.62 20.18
N ALA A 324 32.25 16.63 19.78
CA ALA A 324 32.70 16.78 18.39
C ALA A 324 33.53 15.56 17.91
N GLY A 325 34.50 15.11 18.72
CA GLY A 325 35.29 13.91 18.41
C GLY A 325 34.45 12.64 18.30
N PHE A 326 33.43 12.50 19.17
CA PHE A 326 32.43 11.44 19.09
C PHE A 326 31.64 11.50 17.78
N CYS A 327 31.11 12.67 17.41
CA CYS A 327 30.38 12.87 16.16
C CYS A 327 31.21 12.46 14.94
N SER A 328 32.46 12.93 14.83
CA SER A 328 33.33 12.58 13.71
C SER A 328 33.62 11.07 13.67
N THR A 329 33.98 10.49 14.82
CA THR A 329 34.31 9.05 14.90
C THR A 329 33.11 8.17 14.54
N LYS A 330 31.92 8.49 15.06
CA LYS A 330 30.70 7.74 14.77
C LYS A 330 30.23 7.93 13.35
N TYR A 331 30.41 9.12 12.77
CA TYR A 331 30.07 9.36 11.36
C TYR A 331 30.91 8.46 10.44
N PHE A 332 32.22 8.36 10.68
CA PHE A 332 33.09 7.54 9.84
C PHE A 332 32.81 6.05 9.92
N ARG A 333 32.27 5.58 11.04
CA ARG A 333 31.86 4.18 11.22
C ARG A 333 30.50 3.88 10.60
N LEU A 334 29.53 4.78 10.80
CA LEU A 334 28.16 4.60 10.31
C LEU A 334 28.07 4.82 8.80
N VAL A 335 28.69 5.88 8.29
CA VAL A 335 28.65 6.23 6.86
C VAL A 335 29.93 5.71 6.20
N HIS A 336 29.81 4.63 5.45
CA HIS A 336 30.93 4.10 4.66
C HIS A 336 31.27 5.04 3.48
N PRO A 337 32.54 5.18 3.04
CA PRO A 337 32.88 6.01 1.88
C PRO A 337 32.02 5.73 0.64
N LYS A 338 31.74 4.46 0.33
CA LYS A 338 30.83 4.07 -0.78
C LYS A 338 29.41 4.62 -0.61
N MET A 339 28.90 4.64 0.61
CA MET A 339 27.59 5.21 0.94
C MET A 339 27.62 6.72 0.73
N GLU A 340 28.64 7.41 1.25
CA GLU A 340 28.83 8.84 1.10
C GLU A 340 28.91 9.27 -0.38
N SER A 341 29.73 8.57 -1.17
CA SER A 341 29.85 8.85 -2.61
C SER A 341 28.55 8.62 -3.37
N SER A 342 27.75 7.64 -2.96
CA SER A 342 26.48 7.36 -3.63
C SER A 342 25.38 8.34 -3.23
N LEU A 343 25.34 8.76 -1.97
CA LEU A 343 24.33 9.68 -1.46
C LEU A 343 24.59 11.13 -1.90
N PHE A 344 25.86 11.55 -1.95
CA PHE A 344 26.21 12.96 -2.18
C PHE A 344 27.03 13.19 -3.45
N GLY A 345 27.52 12.14 -4.12
CA GLY A 345 28.39 12.26 -5.30
C GLY A 345 29.81 12.75 -4.98
N ASN A 346 30.16 12.96 -3.71
CA ASN A 346 31.46 13.47 -3.27
C ASN A 346 31.80 13.01 -1.84
N PHE A 347 33.02 13.28 -1.39
CA PHE A 347 33.52 12.98 -0.03
C PHE A 347 33.69 14.25 0.82
N ASN A 348 32.97 15.32 0.50
CA ASN A 348 33.18 16.62 1.13
C ASN A 348 32.86 16.58 2.63
N GLN A 349 31.83 15.82 3.04
CA GLN A 349 31.46 15.73 4.44
C GLN A 349 32.58 15.11 5.27
N ARG A 350 33.16 14.00 4.80
CA ARG A 350 34.30 13.36 5.44
C ARG A 350 35.55 14.23 5.46
N ASN A 351 35.84 14.93 4.37
CA ASN A 351 37.00 15.82 4.30
C ASN A 351 36.89 16.98 5.31
N LEU A 352 35.69 17.56 5.46
CA LEU A 352 35.41 18.58 6.47
C LEU A 352 35.60 18.01 7.88
N LEU A 353 35.06 16.83 8.17
CA LEU A 353 35.20 16.18 9.48
C LEU A 353 36.66 15.84 9.81
N ASN A 354 37.47 15.46 8.82
CA ASN A 354 38.92 15.25 8.99
C ASN A 354 39.67 16.56 9.27
N ALA A 355 39.21 17.68 8.72
CA ALA A 355 39.73 19.01 9.02
C ALA A 355 39.28 19.56 10.38
N GLY A 356 38.37 18.85 11.08
CA GLY A 356 37.77 19.30 12.34
C GLY A 356 36.62 20.30 12.15
N GLU A 357 36.08 20.39 10.93
CA GLU A 357 34.92 21.20 10.57
C GLU A 357 33.68 20.33 10.42
N PHE A 358 32.49 20.93 10.54
CA PHE A 358 31.23 20.20 10.54
C PHE A 358 30.37 20.56 9.33
N PRO A 359 29.92 19.58 8.53
CA PRO A 359 29.12 19.85 7.33
C PRO A 359 27.78 20.51 7.64
N GLU A 360 27.40 21.52 6.84
CA GLU A 360 26.09 22.18 6.94
C GLU A 360 25.02 21.51 6.06
N THR A 361 24.98 20.18 6.04
CA THR A 361 23.99 19.43 5.27
C THR A 361 22.82 18.99 6.13
N ASN A 362 21.64 18.78 5.51
CA ASN A 362 20.48 18.20 6.20
C ASN A 362 20.79 16.79 6.75
N PHE A 363 21.63 16.04 6.03
CA PHE A 363 22.14 14.74 6.48
C PHE A 363 22.90 14.86 7.79
N PHE A 364 23.93 15.71 7.81
CA PHE A 364 24.77 15.85 8.98
C PHE A 364 24.01 16.49 10.15
N THR A 365 23.07 17.39 9.87
CA THR A 365 22.19 17.97 10.89
C THR A 365 21.35 16.90 11.56
N SER A 366 20.72 16.01 10.79
CA SER A 366 19.92 14.90 11.32
C SER A 366 20.77 13.87 12.07
N PHE A 367 21.95 13.53 11.53
CA PHE A 367 22.91 12.64 12.16
C PHE A 367 23.42 13.21 13.50
N SER A 368 23.81 14.48 13.54
CA SER A 368 24.37 15.12 14.73
C SER A 368 23.33 15.28 15.84
N GLU A 369 22.06 15.54 15.51
CA GLU A 369 20.97 15.54 16.49
C GLU A 369 20.77 14.15 17.12
N MET A 370 20.80 13.08 16.32
CA MET A 370 20.81 11.70 16.85
C MET A 370 22.05 11.45 17.72
N ALA A 371 23.24 11.82 17.25
CA ALA A 371 24.49 11.64 17.98
C ALA A 371 24.47 12.38 19.32
N LYS A 372 23.92 13.60 19.37
CA LYS A 372 23.71 14.36 20.62
C LYS A 372 22.86 13.57 21.62
N ARG A 373 21.77 12.93 21.18
CA ARG A 373 20.92 12.13 22.08
C ARG A 373 21.68 10.95 22.67
N VAL A 374 22.44 10.23 21.84
CA VAL A 374 23.29 9.09 22.29
C VAL A 374 24.36 9.57 23.26
N TRP A 375 25.03 10.69 22.97
CA TRP A 375 26.05 11.26 23.85
C TRP A 375 25.48 11.71 25.20
N LEU A 376 24.31 12.36 25.21
CA LEU A 376 23.63 12.75 26.44
C LEU A 376 23.20 11.53 27.25
N LEU A 377 22.71 10.48 26.60
CA LEU A 377 22.36 9.22 27.25
C LEU A 377 23.59 8.56 27.90
N HIS A 378 24.75 8.60 27.24
CA HIS A 378 26.03 8.11 27.77
C HIS A 378 26.51 8.91 28.97
N CYS A 379 26.49 10.25 28.88
CA CYS A 379 26.81 11.11 30.01
C CYS A 379 25.88 10.83 31.20
N LEU A 380 24.59 10.63 30.93
CA LEU A 380 23.62 10.27 31.95
C LEU A 380 23.94 8.89 32.56
N ALA A 381 24.21 7.86 31.76
CA ALA A 381 24.57 6.51 32.21
C ALA A 381 25.74 6.50 33.21
N LEU A 382 26.80 7.26 32.91
CA LEU A 382 28.00 7.37 33.76
C LEU A 382 27.81 8.28 34.98
N SER A 383 26.70 9.03 35.05
CA SER A 383 26.32 9.85 36.21
C SER A 383 25.52 9.07 37.27
N PHE A 384 25.07 7.85 36.96
CA PHE A 384 24.40 6.97 37.93
C PHE A 384 25.39 6.27 38.84
N GLU A 385 24.91 5.90 40.03
CA GLU A 385 25.65 5.10 41.00
C GLU A 385 24.75 3.96 41.52
N PRO A 386 24.99 2.69 41.14
CA PRO A 386 26.02 2.22 40.21
C PRO A 386 25.76 2.67 38.75
N GLN A 387 26.82 2.74 37.94
CA GLN A 387 26.73 3.14 36.53
C GLN A 387 25.80 2.23 35.75
N VAL A 388 25.08 2.80 34.78
CA VAL A 388 24.23 2.02 33.88
C VAL A 388 25.12 1.25 32.90
N SER A 389 24.91 -0.06 32.79
CA SER A 389 25.62 -0.90 31.82
C SER A 389 24.73 -1.29 30.65
N ILE A 390 25.28 -1.24 29.44
CA ILE A 390 24.63 -1.74 28.23
C ILE A 390 24.89 -3.24 28.06
N PHE A 391 23.92 -3.98 27.53
CA PHE A 391 24.10 -5.38 27.13
C PHE A 391 23.42 -5.68 25.79
N GLN A 392 23.94 -6.67 25.07
CA GLN A 392 23.40 -7.20 23.83
C GLN A 392 23.43 -8.72 23.89
N VAL A 393 22.52 -9.35 23.14
CA VAL A 393 22.39 -10.80 23.11
C VAL A 393 23.02 -11.35 21.84
N GLY A 394 23.80 -12.42 21.98
CA GLY A 394 24.47 -13.06 20.85
C GLY A 394 23.51 -13.81 19.93
N LYS A 395 23.87 -13.90 18.65
CA LYS A 395 23.18 -14.72 17.65
C LYS A 395 23.06 -16.17 18.13
N ARG A 396 21.91 -16.80 17.90
CA ARG A 396 21.52 -18.16 18.34
C ARG A 396 21.33 -18.35 19.85
N SER A 397 21.23 -17.26 20.61
CA SER A 397 20.83 -17.37 22.03
C SER A 397 19.35 -17.75 22.16
N ARG A 398 18.99 -18.46 23.23
CA ARG A 398 17.59 -18.75 23.54
C ARG A 398 16.86 -17.48 23.96
N PHE A 399 15.64 -17.30 23.47
CA PHE A 399 14.80 -16.17 23.86
C PHE A 399 14.44 -16.22 25.35
N SER A 400 14.49 -15.07 26.03
CA SER A 400 14.09 -14.95 27.43
C SER A 400 13.31 -13.67 27.66
N GLU A 401 12.02 -13.79 27.99
CA GLU A 401 11.12 -12.66 28.27
C GLU A 401 11.58 -11.79 29.45
N VAL A 402 12.47 -12.28 30.31
CA VAL A 402 12.96 -11.53 31.47
C VAL A 402 13.79 -10.32 31.06
N TYR A 403 14.60 -10.44 30.00
CA TYR A 403 15.54 -9.40 29.57
C TYR A 403 15.52 -9.14 28.06
N MET A 404 14.64 -9.81 27.31
CA MET A 404 14.45 -9.64 25.88
C MET A 404 13.00 -9.34 25.53
N GLU A 405 12.79 -8.49 24.53
CA GLU A 405 11.51 -8.19 23.89
C GLU A 405 11.62 -8.54 22.40
N SER A 406 10.69 -9.31 21.84
CA SER A 406 10.68 -9.59 20.40
C SER A 406 10.08 -8.41 19.63
N VAL A 407 10.74 -7.99 18.55
CA VAL A 407 10.19 -6.95 17.65
C VAL A 407 9.13 -7.48 16.68
N SER A 408 9.04 -8.80 16.51
CA SER A 408 8.02 -9.47 15.69
C SER A 408 7.24 -10.45 16.56
N LYS A 409 5.92 -10.26 16.62
CA LYS A 409 5.01 -11.15 17.37
C LYS A 409 4.69 -12.42 16.57
N GLU A 410 4.85 -12.35 15.25
CA GLU A 410 4.59 -13.41 14.28
C GLU A 410 5.55 -14.60 14.45
N ALA A 411 6.77 -14.34 14.93
CA ALA A 411 7.78 -15.37 15.18
C ALA A 411 7.31 -16.47 16.15
N PHE A 412 6.48 -16.12 17.14
CA PHE A 412 5.93 -17.09 18.11
C PHE A 412 4.78 -17.93 17.53
N MET A 413 4.14 -17.48 16.45
CA MET A 413 2.99 -18.16 15.85
C MET A 413 3.41 -19.22 14.82
N LEU A 414 4.61 -19.06 14.24
CA LEU A 414 5.08 -19.88 13.11
C LEU A 414 6.03 -21.01 13.53
N THR A 415 6.69 -20.89 14.69
CA THR A 415 7.71 -21.84 15.14
C THR A 415 7.09 -22.90 16.07
N LYS A 416 7.27 -24.19 15.74
CA LYS A 416 6.91 -25.31 16.63
C LYS A 416 7.93 -25.56 17.74
N THR A 417 9.06 -24.85 17.68
CA THR A 417 10.23 -24.96 18.57
C THR A 417 10.48 -23.62 19.27
N GLU A 418 11.21 -23.61 20.39
CA GLU A 418 11.61 -22.37 21.07
C GLU A 418 12.35 -21.43 20.09
N PRO A 419 11.86 -20.20 19.85
CA PRO A 419 12.47 -19.30 18.90
C PRO A 419 13.86 -18.84 19.39
N SER A 420 14.79 -18.72 18.45
CA SER A 420 16.17 -18.32 18.72
C SER A 420 16.44 -16.89 18.29
N VAL A 421 17.34 -16.20 18.97
CA VAL A 421 17.72 -14.82 18.62
C VAL A 421 18.53 -14.83 17.33
N ALA A 422 18.04 -14.17 16.29
CA ALA A 422 18.81 -13.94 15.07
C ALA A 422 19.87 -12.84 15.30
N PHE A 423 19.44 -11.68 15.80
CA PHE A 423 20.30 -10.56 16.15
C PHE A 423 19.59 -9.61 17.13
N THR A 424 20.37 -8.75 17.81
CA THR A 424 19.85 -7.70 18.69
C THR A 424 19.56 -6.45 17.86
N VAL A 425 18.32 -5.97 17.87
CA VAL A 425 17.87 -4.76 17.16
C VAL A 425 18.19 -3.50 17.96
N VAL A 426 17.83 -3.51 19.26
CA VAL A 426 18.10 -2.41 20.19
C VAL A 426 18.76 -3.00 21.44
N PRO A 427 19.87 -2.45 21.91
CA PRO A 427 20.54 -2.95 23.11
C PRO A 427 19.67 -2.76 24.37
N GLY A 428 19.89 -3.65 25.35
CA GLY A 428 19.28 -3.57 26.67
C GLY A 428 20.17 -2.82 27.66
N PHE A 429 19.60 -2.42 28.79
CA PHE A 429 20.32 -1.66 29.82
C PHE A 429 20.03 -2.20 31.22
N LYS A 430 21.06 -2.22 32.07
CA LYS A 430 20.93 -2.56 33.49
C LYS A 430 21.20 -1.32 34.33
N ILE A 431 20.20 -0.89 35.08
CA ILE A 431 20.19 0.31 35.92
C ILE A 431 20.04 -0.16 37.37
N GLY A 432 21.16 -0.45 38.04
CA GLY A 432 21.14 -1.06 39.37
C GLY A 432 20.41 -2.41 39.36
N LYS A 433 19.20 -2.45 39.92
CA LYS A 433 18.32 -3.64 39.96
C LYS A 433 17.28 -3.68 38.83
N THR A 434 17.09 -2.59 38.11
CA THR A 434 16.13 -2.50 37.02
C THR A 434 16.78 -2.94 35.71
N ILE A 435 16.09 -3.77 34.94
CA ILE A 435 16.51 -4.20 33.60
C ILE A 435 15.56 -3.57 32.59
N VAL A 436 16.12 -2.87 31.62
CA VAL A 436 15.43 -2.50 30.39
C VAL A 436 15.77 -3.57 29.36
N GLN A 437 14.74 -4.26 28.87
CA GLN A 437 14.88 -5.37 27.94
C GLN A 437 15.56 -4.91 26.64
N CYS A 438 16.40 -5.76 26.08
CA CYS A 438 16.89 -5.58 24.71
C CYS A 438 15.81 -5.99 23.71
N GLN A 439 15.73 -5.30 22.58
CA GLN A 439 14.82 -5.70 21.50
C GLN A 439 15.56 -6.61 20.53
N VAL A 440 14.98 -7.79 20.25
CA VAL A 440 15.62 -8.84 19.45
C VAL A 440 14.73 -9.26 18.29
N TYR A 441 15.36 -9.62 17.17
CA TYR A 441 14.68 -10.27 16.06
C TYR A 441 14.85 -11.78 16.20
N LEU A 442 13.76 -12.52 16.06
CA LEU A 442 13.72 -13.97 16.26
C LEU A 442 13.70 -14.71 14.92
N SER A 443 14.34 -15.88 14.89
CA SER A 443 14.38 -16.81 13.76
C SER A 443 14.07 -18.23 14.19
#